data_AF-A0A7K2MIY6-F1
#
_entry.id   AF-A0A7K2MIY6-F1
#
_cell.length_a   1.000
_cell.length_b   1.000
_cell.length_c   1.000
_cell.angle_alpha   90.00
_cell.angle_beta   90.00
_cell.angle_gamma   90.00
#
_symmetry.space_group_name_H-M   'P 1'
#
loop_
_entity.id
_entity.type
_entity.pdbx_description
1 polymer ?
#
loop_
_entity_poly.entity_id
_entity_poly.type
_entity_poly.pdbx_seq_one_letter_code
_entity_poly.pdbx_strand_id
1 'polypeptide(L)' 'DLSLHPHPGQLVANDIGRVKIRTAEPLPADSYADSRRTGSFILIDPSDGTTLTAGMAGESFAAPEPVKAAADDDGWDF' A
#
# COMPACT_ATOMS: atom_id res chain seq x y z
N ASP A 1 -13.41 1.91 -11.55
CA ASP A 1 -12.15 1.81 -12.30
C ASP A 1 -11.14 1.13 -11.38
N LEU A 2 -10.40 0.13 -11.87
CA LEU A 2 -9.38 -0.59 -11.08
C LEU A 2 -7.97 -0.32 -11.61
N SER A 3 -7.81 0.76 -12.39
CA SER A 3 -6.51 1.20 -12.87
C SER A 3 -5.56 1.53 -11.73
N LEU A 4 -4.30 1.17 -11.92
CA LEU A 4 -3.22 1.60 -11.04
C LEU A 4 -2.98 3.09 -11.22
N HIS A 5 -3.04 3.84 -10.11
CA HIS A 5 -2.64 5.24 -10.06
C HIS A 5 -1.30 5.35 -9.32
N PRO A 6 -0.20 5.71 -10.00
CA PRO A 6 1.06 5.93 -9.32
C PRO A 6 0.98 7.22 -8.49
N HIS A 7 1.46 7.15 -7.25
CA HIS A 7 1.57 8.30 -6.32
C HIS A 7 0.27 9.12 -6.17
N PRO A 8 -0.86 8.51 -5.77
CA PRO A 8 -2.06 9.28 -5.51
C PRO A 8 -1.82 10.21 -4.31
N GLY A 9 -2.30 11.45 -4.40
CA GLY A 9 -2.16 12.42 -3.30
C GLY A 9 -2.97 12.04 -2.05
N GLN A 10 -4.02 11.23 -2.22
CA GLN A 10 -4.86 10.69 -1.15
C GLN A 10 -5.51 9.39 -1.58
N LEU A 11 -5.95 8.59 -0.61
CA LEU A 11 -6.84 7.43 -0.82
C LEU A 11 -8.23 7.80 -0.32
N VAL A 12 -9.26 7.49 -1.10
CA VAL A 12 -10.66 7.66 -0.70
C VAL A 12 -11.29 6.33 -0.33
N ALA A 13 -12.54 6.34 0.12
CA ALA A 13 -13.25 5.13 0.49
C ALA A 13 -13.22 4.10 -0.66
N ASN A 14 -12.92 2.85 -0.31
CA ASN A 14 -12.75 1.70 -1.21
C ASN A 14 -11.45 1.67 -2.03
N ASP A 15 -10.59 2.68 -1.95
CA ASP A 15 -9.27 2.58 -2.57
C ASP A 15 -8.40 1.57 -1.82
N ILE A 16 -7.58 0.84 -2.58
CA ILE A 16 -6.56 -0.07 -2.05
C ILE A 16 -5.21 0.51 -2.43
N GLY A 17 -4.38 0.81 -1.44
CA GLY A 17 -3.09 1.42 -1.66
C GLY A 17 -2.03 0.99 -0.66
N ARG A 18 -0.77 1.26 -0.99
CA ARG A 18 0.37 1.06 -0.10
C ARG A 18 0.66 2.36 0.65
N VAL A 19 0.78 2.27 1.97
CA VAL A 19 1.10 3.40 2.84
C VAL A 19 2.30 3.09 3.74
N LYS A 20 2.94 4.14 4.27
CA LYS A 20 3.89 4.03 5.38
C LYS A 20 3.26 4.67 6.61
N ILE A 21 3.26 3.95 7.72
CA ILE A 21 2.68 4.41 8.99
C ILE A 21 3.81 4.63 9.97
N ARG A 22 3.78 5.78 10.65
CA ARG A 22 4.67 6.07 11.77
C ARG A 22 3.93 5.78 13.07
N THR A 23 4.49 4.94 13.92
CA THR A 23 3.95 4.63 15.23
C THR A 23 4.57 5.55 16.29
N ALA A 24 3.89 5.74 17.42
CA ALA A 24 4.39 6.55 18.53
C ALA A 24 5.57 5.87 19.25
N GLU A 25 5.54 4.55 19.30
CA GLU A 25 6.57 3.68 19.86
C GLU A 25 6.72 2.41 19.00
N PRO A 26 7.79 1.62 19.17
CA PRO A 26 7.93 0.35 18.48
C PRO A 26 6.77 -0.60 18.79
N LEU A 27 6.16 -1.16 17.76
CA LEU A 27 5.10 -2.16 17.88
C LEU A 27 5.57 -3.52 17.39
N PRO A 28 5.20 -4.62 18.06
CA PRO A 28 5.40 -5.95 17.51
C PRO A 28 4.44 -6.13 16.32
N ALA A 29 4.99 -6.18 15.11
CA ALA A 29 4.24 -6.42 13.89
C ALA A 29 4.97 -7.46 13.05
N ASP A 30 4.27 -8.55 12.73
CA ASP A 30 4.76 -9.56 11.80
C ASP A 30 4.30 -9.21 10.38
N SER A 31 4.98 -9.75 9.36
CA SER A 31 4.43 -9.71 8.01
C SER A 31 3.10 -10.49 7.99
N TYR A 32 2.07 -9.92 7.37
CA TYR A 32 0.77 -10.57 7.24
C TYR A 32 0.87 -11.93 6.53
N ALA A 33 1.80 -12.06 5.59
CA ALA A 33 2.07 -13.32 4.88
C ALA A 33 2.52 -14.44 5.82
N ASP A 34 3.27 -14.10 6.88
CA ASP A 34 3.81 -15.06 7.85
C ASP A 34 2.82 -15.33 8.99
N SER A 35 2.16 -14.29 9.50
CA SER A 35 1.14 -14.40 10.54
C SER A 35 -0.01 -13.42 10.31
N ARG A 36 -1.13 -13.94 9.81
CA ARG A 36 -2.34 -13.13 9.59
C ARG A 36 -2.86 -12.46 10.85
N ARG A 37 -2.67 -13.09 12.02
CA ARG A 37 -3.21 -12.61 13.30
C ARG A 37 -2.47 -11.37 13.82
N THR A 38 -1.14 -11.33 13.66
CA THR A 38 -0.27 -10.26 14.17
C THR A 38 0.22 -9.30 13.08
N GLY A 39 -0.01 -9.64 11.81
CA GLY A 39 0.21 -8.74 10.68
C GLY A 39 -1.03 -8.00 10.19
N SER A 40 -2.23 -8.28 10.74
CA SER A 40 -3.43 -7.49 10.45
C SER A 40 -3.63 -6.35 11.45
N PHE A 41 -4.09 -5.21 11.00
CA PHE A 41 -4.44 -4.08 11.86
C PHE A 41 -5.63 -3.29 11.30
N ILE A 42 -6.19 -2.40 12.10
CA ILE A 42 -7.18 -1.40 11.67
C ILE A 42 -6.69 -0.01 12.05
N LEU A 43 -7.08 1.00 11.29
CA LEU A 43 -6.88 2.40 11.67
C LEU A 43 -8.19 2.96 12.23
N ILE A 44 -8.10 3.54 13.42
CA ILE A 44 -9.22 4.15 14.11
C ILE A 44 -9.01 5.66 14.14
N ASP A 45 -10.06 6.41 13.82
CA ASP A 45 -10.07 7.86 14.02
C ASP A 45 -10.12 8.16 15.53
N PRO A 46 -9.15 8.91 16.08
CA PRO A 46 -9.12 9.21 17.50
C PRO A 46 -10.23 10.17 17.97
N SER A 47 -10.89 10.89 17.06
CA SER A 47 -11.91 11.89 17.40
C SER A 47 -13.28 11.28 17.73
N ASP A 48 -13.66 10.21 17.01
CA ASP A 48 -14.98 9.59 17.12
C ASP A 48 -14.96 8.06 17.22
N GLY A 49 -13.79 7.42 17.07
CA GLY A 49 -13.63 5.97 17.14
C GLY A 49 -14.00 5.23 15.86
N THR A 50 -14.26 5.94 14.75
CA THR A 50 -14.62 5.31 13.48
C THR A 50 -13.47 4.47 12.93
N THR A 51 -13.78 3.28 12.40
CA THR A 51 -12.80 2.47 11.66
C THR A 51 -12.61 3.06 10.26
N LEU A 52 -11.43 3.60 10.00
CA LEU A 52 -11.09 4.23 8.72
C LEU A 52 -10.70 3.21 7.65
N THR A 53 -9.93 2.18 8.04
CA THR A 53 -9.48 1.13 7.11
C THR A 53 -9.00 -0.10 7.85
N ALA A 54 -8.92 -1.22 7.12
CA ALA A 54 -8.21 -2.43 7.52
C ALA A 54 -6.90 -2.53 6.74
N GLY A 55 -5.84 -2.94 7.42
CA GLY A 55 -4.49 -2.99 6.88
C GLY A 55 -3.79 -4.32 7.12
N MET A 56 -2.82 -4.59 6.26
CA MET A 56 -1.92 -5.74 6.32
C MET A 56 -0.49 -5.21 6.33
N ALA A 57 0.31 -5.61 7.31
CA ALA A 57 1.72 -5.25 7.40
C ALA A 57 2.55 -6.11 6.44
N GLY A 58 3.58 -5.51 5.85
CA GLY A 58 4.49 -6.18 4.91
C GLY A 58 4.30 -5.74 3.46
N GLU A 59 4.56 -6.65 2.53
CA GLU A 59 4.47 -6.38 1.10
C GLU A 59 3.02 -6.36 0.62
N SER A 60 2.71 -5.47 -0.32
CA SER A 60 1.42 -5.42 -0.99
C SER A 60 1.33 -6.53 -2.04
N PHE A 61 0.17 -7.19 -2.16
CA PHE A 61 -0.09 -8.19 -3.21
C PHE A 61 0.10 -7.64 -4.63
N ALA A 62 -0.09 -6.33 -4.80
CA ALA A 62 0.27 -5.61 -6.01
C ALA A 62 1.62 -4.92 -5.78
N ALA A 63 2.73 -5.66 -5.90
CA ALA A 63 3.98 -5.01 -6.22
C ALA A 63 3.85 -4.55 -7.68
N PRO A 64 3.84 -3.25 -8.00
CA PRO A 64 4.11 -2.88 -9.38
C PRO A 64 5.48 -3.45 -9.70
N GLU A 65 5.61 -4.19 -10.81
CA GLU A 65 6.95 -4.46 -11.34
C GLU A 65 7.70 -3.14 -11.36
N PRO A 66 8.98 -3.11 -10.94
CA PRO A 66 9.77 -1.90 -11.06
C PRO A 66 9.62 -1.43 -12.50
N VAL A 67 9.10 -0.21 -12.69
CA VAL A 67 8.98 0.40 -14.01
C VAL A 67 10.38 0.34 -14.59
N LYS A 68 10.63 -0.62 -15.48
CA LYS A 68 11.88 -0.70 -16.21
C LYS A 68 11.92 0.62 -16.95
N ALA A 69 12.83 1.51 -16.55
CA ALA A 69 13.09 2.73 -17.30
C ALA A 69 13.19 2.27 -18.74
N ALA A 70 12.25 2.72 -19.58
CA ALA A 70 12.26 2.37 -20.98
C ALA A 70 13.67 2.73 -21.45
N ALA A 71 14.46 1.71 -21.76
CA ALA A 71 15.57 1.94 -22.65
C ALA A 71 14.87 2.53 -23.87
N ASP A 72 15.22 3.76 -24.21
CA ASP A 72 14.87 4.36 -25.48
C ASP A 72 15.36 3.35 -26.53
N ASP A 73 14.46 2.47 -26.97
CA ASP A 73 14.75 1.50 -28.01
C ASP A 73 14.66 2.31 -29.30
N ASP A 74 15.83 2.83 -29.62
CA ASP A 74 16.26 3.38 -30.89
C ASP A 74 15.40 2.87 -32.06
N GLY A 75 14.74 3.81 -32.73
CA GLY A 75 14.48 3.77 -34.16
C GLY A 75 13.68 2.58 -34.70
N TRP A 76 12.36 2.78 -34.85
CA TRP A 76 11.65 2.13 -35.95
C TRP A 76 12.05 2.84 -37.26
N ASP A 77 13.09 2.36 -37.93
CA ASP A 77 13.38 2.72 -39.32
C ASP A 77 12.33 2.06 -40.24
N PHE A 78 11.32 2.84 -40.62
CA PHE A 78 10.39 2.53 -41.71
C PHE A 78 10.69 3.40 -42.94
#